data_AF-A0A419YQY4-F1
#
_entry.id   AF-A0A419YQY4-F1
#
_cell.length_a   1.000
_cell.length_b   1.000
_cell.length_c   1.000
_cell.angle_alpha   90.00
_cell.angle_beta   90.00
_cell.angle_gamma   90.00
#
_symmetry.space_group_name_H-M   'P 1'
#
loop_
_entity.id
_entity.type
_entity.pdbx_description
1 polymer ?
#
loop_
_entity_poly.entity_id
_entity_poly.type
_entity_poly.pdbx_seq_one_letter_code
_entity_poly.pdbx_strand_id
1 'polypeptide(L)'
;MVPGVEIAVGYVFAWAVRKARLVAGRADAEVDRAVEAGMDRVHRVVSGKLGGDQALAQVEEEAGAEPAELAAETRQWLELSLNRAATRDAEFAAALVAAVQAVQSAESAESAEGPRRARAASRSAGT
;
A
#
# COMPACT_ATOMS: atom_id res chain seq x y z
N MET A 1 -11.50 -4.55 -17.08
CA MET A 1 -10.35 -4.30 -16.19
C MET A 1 -10.74 -3.14 -15.30
N VAL A 2 -10.81 -3.35 -13.99
CA VAL A 2 -11.13 -2.26 -13.05
C VAL A 2 -9.89 -1.39 -12.86
N PRO A 3 -9.96 -0.07 -13.09
CA PRO A 3 -8.80 0.81 -12.96
C PRO A 3 -8.28 0.82 -11.52
N GLY A 4 -6.96 0.75 -11.36
CA GLY A 4 -6.30 0.83 -10.05
C GLY A 4 -6.09 -0.50 -9.34
N VAL A 5 -6.45 -1.64 -9.95
CA VAL A 5 -6.15 -2.97 -9.38
C VAL A 5 -4.65 -3.23 -9.32
N GLU A 6 -3.88 -2.93 -10.38
CA GLU A 6 -2.43 -3.14 -10.35
C GLU A 6 -1.74 -2.29 -9.27
N ILE A 7 -2.23 -1.06 -9.06
CA ILE A 7 -1.73 -0.16 -8.02
C ILE A 7 -2.10 -0.69 -6.63
N ALA A 8 -3.31 -1.20 -6.45
CA ALA A 8 -3.74 -1.82 -5.20
C ALA A 8 -2.85 -3.01 -4.83
N VAL A 9 -2.49 -3.87 -5.79
CA VAL A 9 -1.59 -5.01 -5.55
C VAL A 9 -0.22 -4.55 -5.06
N GLY A 10 0.35 -3.52 -5.69
CA GLY A 10 1.60 -2.91 -5.22
C GLY A 10 1.51 -2.40 -3.78
N TYR A 11 0.44 -1.70 -3.42
CA TYR A 11 0.25 -1.20 -2.05
C TYR A 11 0.01 -2.31 -1.02
N VAL A 12 -0.70 -3.38 -1.38
CA VAL A 12 -0.89 -4.53 -0.49
C VAL A 12 0.45 -5.22 -0.21
N PHE A 13 1.27 -5.45 -1.24
CA PHE A 13 2.59 -6.04 -1.04
C PHE A 13 3.52 -5.12 -0.22
N ALA A 14 3.54 -3.81 -0.53
CA ALA A 14 4.34 -2.84 0.24
C ALA A 14 3.93 -2.79 1.72
N TRP A 15 2.61 -2.83 2.00
CA TRP A 15 2.09 -2.93 3.36
C TRP A 15 2.56 -4.22 4.05
N ALA A 16 2.48 -5.37 3.37
CA ALA A 16 2.89 -6.66 3.91
C ALA A 16 4.39 -6.68 4.26
N VAL A 17 5.24 -6.13 3.40
CA VAL A 17 6.70 -6.05 3.65
C VAL A 17 6.98 -5.18 4.88
N ARG A 18 6.30 -4.02 4.98
CA ARG A 18 6.41 -3.15 6.16
C ARG A 18 5.98 -3.90 7.42
N LYS A 19 4.85 -4.61 7.36
CA LYS A 19 4.32 -5.35 8.50
C LYS A 19 5.26 -6.47 8.95
N ALA A 20 5.86 -7.21 8.02
CA ALA A 20 6.87 -8.22 8.32
C ALA A 20 8.11 -7.61 8.99
N ARG A 21 8.60 -6.46 8.50
CA ARG A 21 9.72 -5.73 9.12
C ARG A 21 9.41 -5.23 10.53
N LEU A 22 8.19 -4.74 10.76
CA LEU A 22 7.73 -4.32 12.09
C LEU A 22 7.68 -5.50 13.07
N VAL A 23 7.23 -6.67 12.62
CA VAL A 23 7.21 -7.91 13.43
C VAL A 23 8.64 -8.38 13.73
N ALA A 24 9.55 -8.24 12.77
CA ALA A 24 10.98 -8.53 12.95
C ALA A 24 11.74 -7.48 13.79
N GLY A 25 11.07 -6.43 14.29
CA GLY A 25 11.69 -5.38 15.09
C GLY A 25 12.63 -4.44 14.32
N ARG A 26 12.64 -4.50 12.99
CA ARG A 26 13.43 -3.61 12.11
C ARG A 26 12.56 -2.41 11.69
N ALA A 27 12.33 -1.48 12.61
CA ALA A 27 11.60 -0.25 12.35
C ALA A 27 12.56 0.91 12.01
N ASP A 28 13.19 0.86 10.83
CA ASP A 28 14.18 1.87 10.40
C ASP A 28 13.63 2.87 9.36
N ALA A 29 12.33 2.85 9.06
CA ALA A 29 11.74 3.74 8.05
C ALA A 29 10.69 4.67 8.67
N GLU A 30 11.09 5.91 8.92
CA GLU A 30 10.19 7.03 9.20
C GLU A 30 9.41 7.34 7.91
N VAL A 31 8.23 6.72 7.76
CA VAL A 31 7.25 7.04 6.71
C VAL A 31 6.17 7.91 7.34
N ASP A 32 5.63 8.86 6.58
CA ASP A 32 4.57 9.72 7.08
C ASP A 32 3.36 8.87 7.54
N ARG A 33 2.84 9.20 8.73
CA ARG A 33 1.71 8.49 9.34
C ARG A 33 0.46 8.48 8.46
N ALA A 34 0.28 9.47 7.60
CA ALA A 34 -0.82 9.53 6.64
C ALA A 34 -0.67 8.48 5.52
N VAL A 35 0.55 8.27 5.03
CA VAL A 35 0.84 7.23 4.03
C VAL A 35 0.64 5.85 4.64
N GLU A 36 1.13 5.63 5.87
CA GLU A 36 0.91 4.38 6.61
C GLU A 36 -0.59 4.09 6.81
N ALA A 37 -1.36 5.06 7.29
CA ALA A 37 -2.80 4.91 7.49
C ALA A 37 -3.55 4.66 6.16
N GLY A 38 -3.07 5.23 5.07
CA GLY A 38 -3.58 4.95 3.73
C GLY A 38 -3.36 3.49 3.33
N MET A 39 -2.13 2.98 3.50
CA MET A 39 -1.78 1.60 3.16
C MET A 39 -2.57 0.59 4.01
N ASP A 40 -2.74 0.85 5.32
CA ASP A 40 -3.60 0.05 6.19
C ASP A 40 -5.05 -0.01 5.70
N ARG A 41 -5.56 1.10 5.15
CA ARG A 41 -6.91 1.16 4.61
C ARG A 41 -7.06 0.30 3.35
N VAL A 42 -6.08 0.33 2.45
CA VAL A 42 -6.05 -0.55 1.26
C VAL A 42 -6.07 -2.01 1.70
N HIS A 43 -5.16 -2.38 2.62
CA HIS A 43 -5.11 -3.74 3.15
C HIS A 43 -6.43 -4.17 3.79
N ARG A 44 -7.08 -3.33 4.61
CA ARG A 44 -8.37 -3.64 5.24
C ARG A 44 -9.49 -3.88 4.23
N VAL A 45 -9.56 -3.07 3.16
CA VAL A 45 -10.57 -3.23 2.10
C VAL A 45 -10.34 -4.55 1.35
N VAL A 46 -9.07 -4.87 1.03
CA VAL A 46 -8.71 -6.09 0.30
C VAL A 46 -8.94 -7.34 1.14
N SER A 47 -8.41 -7.38 2.37
CA SER A 47 -8.58 -8.52 3.30
C SER A 47 -10.04 -8.71 3.71
N GLY A 48 -10.80 -7.63 3.90
CA GLY A 48 -12.23 -7.72 4.19
C GLY A 48 -13.05 -8.34 3.06
N LYS A 49 -12.62 -8.15 1.79
CA LYS A 49 -13.33 -8.69 0.63
C LYS A 49 -12.86 -10.08 0.22
N LEU A 50 -11.54 -10.27 0.17
CA LEU A 50 -10.92 -11.53 -0.27
C LEU A 50 -10.83 -12.55 0.87
N GLY A 51 -10.89 -12.11 2.14
CA GLY A 51 -10.78 -13.00 3.29
C GLY A 51 -9.46 -13.77 3.29
N GLY A 52 -9.53 -15.10 3.44
CA GLY A 52 -8.41 -16.04 3.37
C GLY A 52 -8.08 -16.53 1.95
N ASP A 53 -8.21 -15.66 0.95
CA ASP A 53 -7.79 -15.96 -0.42
C ASP A 53 -6.30 -16.36 -0.44
N GLN A 54 -5.99 -17.46 -1.13
CA GLN A 54 -4.65 -18.01 -1.18
C GLN A 54 -3.63 -17.01 -1.75
N ALA A 55 -4.03 -16.18 -2.71
CA ALA A 55 -3.13 -15.17 -3.28
C ALA A 55 -2.78 -14.11 -2.24
N LEU A 56 -3.73 -13.70 -1.38
CA LEU A 56 -3.43 -12.75 -0.31
C LEU A 56 -2.51 -13.36 0.76
N ALA A 57 -2.74 -14.61 1.14
CA ALA A 57 -1.85 -15.31 2.07
C ALA A 57 -0.42 -15.47 1.52
N GLN A 58 -0.30 -15.80 0.23
CA GLN A 58 1.00 -15.94 -0.43
C GLN A 58 1.75 -14.60 -0.49
N VAL A 59 1.04 -13.49 -0.71
CA VAL A 59 1.62 -12.13 -0.65
C VAL A 59 2.21 -11.84 0.72
N GLU A 60 1.51 -12.19 1.80
CA GLU A 60 2.01 -11.99 3.17
C GLU A 60 3.24 -12.84 3.48
N GLU A 61 3.27 -14.09 2.99
CA GLU A 61 4.42 -14.99 3.12
C GLU A 61 5.64 -14.46 2.36
N GLU A 62 5.48 -14.14 1.07
CA GLU A 62 6.55 -13.62 0.20
C GLU A 62 7.10 -12.27 0.71
N ALA A 63 6.24 -11.44 1.29
CA ALA A 63 6.65 -10.19 1.89
C ALA A 63 7.50 -10.35 3.17
N GLY A 64 7.41 -11.50 3.84
CA GLY A 64 8.24 -11.87 4.97
C GLY A 64 9.57 -12.52 4.61
N ALA A 65 9.77 -12.87 3.34
CA ALA A 65 11.01 -13.46 2.86
C ALA A 65 12.16 -12.43 2.78
N GLU A 66 13.41 -12.92 2.75
CA GLU A 66 14.60 -12.10 2.50
C GLU A 66 15.35 -12.65 1.27
N PRO A 67 15.40 -11.93 0.13
CA PRO A 67 14.78 -10.61 -0.11
C PRO A 67 13.25 -10.71 -0.23
N ALA A 68 12.55 -9.65 0.21
CA ALA A 68 11.12 -9.55 0.01
C ALA A 68 10.82 -9.24 -1.46
N GLU A 69 10.27 -10.22 -2.18
CA GLU A 69 9.96 -10.11 -3.60
C GLU A 69 8.59 -10.74 -3.88
N LEU A 70 7.76 -10.04 -4.63
CA LEU A 70 6.45 -10.53 -5.04
C LEU A 70 6.61 -11.35 -6.33
N ALA A 71 6.32 -12.64 -6.25
CA ALA A 71 6.35 -13.51 -7.42
C ALA A 71 5.33 -13.05 -8.47
N ALA A 72 5.72 -13.12 -9.75
CA ALA A 72 4.87 -12.69 -10.86
C ALA A 72 3.53 -13.47 -10.93
N GLU A 73 3.55 -14.76 -10.56
CA GLU A 73 2.35 -15.61 -10.51
C GLU A 73 1.42 -15.18 -9.37
N THR A 74 1.96 -14.99 -8.17
CA THR A 74 1.24 -14.48 -6.99
C THR A 74 0.59 -13.11 -7.28
N ARG A 75 1.32 -12.21 -7.93
CA ARG A 75 0.80 -10.93 -8.40
C ARG A 75 -0.40 -11.13 -9.33
N GLN A 76 -0.26 -11.97 -10.35
CA GLN A 76 -1.31 -12.18 -11.35
C GLN A 76 -2.57 -12.80 -10.72
N TRP A 77 -2.43 -13.73 -9.79
CA TRP A 77 -3.56 -14.31 -9.07
C TRP A 77 -4.28 -13.27 -8.21
N LEU A 78 -3.53 -12.43 -7.49
CA LEU A 78 -4.15 -11.37 -6.69
C LEU A 78 -4.87 -10.34 -7.58
N GLU A 79 -4.28 -9.93 -8.70
CA GLU A 79 -4.92 -9.04 -9.69
C GLU A 79 -6.22 -9.65 -10.22
N LEU A 80 -6.22 -10.95 -10.53
CA LEU A 80 -7.41 -11.65 -11.01
C LEU A 80 -8.50 -11.75 -9.93
N SER A 81 -8.14 -12.08 -8.68
CA SER A 81 -9.07 -12.14 -7.55
C SER A 81 -9.70 -10.78 -7.27
N LEU A 82 -8.90 -9.71 -7.22
CA LEU A 82 -9.39 -8.34 -7.04
C LEU A 82 -10.31 -7.90 -8.18
N ASN A 83 -9.92 -8.15 -9.43
CA ASN A 83 -10.74 -7.77 -10.59
C ASN A 83 -12.07 -8.54 -10.63
N ARG A 84 -12.08 -9.82 -10.25
CA ARG A 84 -13.30 -10.62 -10.09
C ARG A 84 -14.20 -10.06 -8.98
N ALA A 85 -13.64 -9.73 -7.83
CA ALA A 85 -14.37 -9.16 -6.72
C ALA A 85 -14.99 -7.80 -7.08
N ALA A 86 -14.21 -6.92 -7.69
CA ALA A 86 -14.64 -5.59 -8.11
C ALA A 86 -15.67 -5.61 -9.25
N THR A 87 -15.60 -6.60 -10.15
CA THR A 87 -16.62 -6.77 -11.20
C THR A 87 -17.98 -7.19 -10.62
N ARG A 88 -17.97 -7.97 -9.53
CA ARG A 88 -19.18 -8.51 -8.90
C ARG A 88 -19.76 -7.61 -7.81
N ASP A 89 -18.97 -6.66 -7.31
CA ASP A 89 -19.33 -5.77 -6.23
C ASP A 89 -18.82 -4.36 -6.50
N ALA A 90 -19.75 -3.50 -6.92
CA ALA A 90 -19.46 -2.11 -7.23
C ALA A 90 -19.11 -1.28 -5.99
N GLU A 91 -19.62 -1.64 -4.81
CA GLU A 91 -19.28 -0.95 -3.56
C GLU A 91 -17.82 -1.24 -3.19
N PHE A 92 -17.41 -2.50 -3.30
CA PHE A 92 -16.01 -2.88 -3.13
C PHE A 92 -15.10 -2.18 -4.16
N ALA A 93 -15.50 -2.14 -5.44
CA ALA A 93 -14.73 -1.45 -6.47
C ALA A 93 -14.52 0.04 -6.12
N ALA A 94 -15.57 0.73 -5.69
CA ALA A 94 -15.49 2.12 -5.26
C ALA A 94 -14.62 2.30 -4.01
N ALA A 95 -14.75 1.41 -3.03
CA ALA A 95 -13.95 1.42 -1.81
C ALA A 95 -12.46 1.20 -2.10
N LEU A 96 -12.12 0.28 -3.01
CA LEU A 96 -10.75 -0.01 -3.43
C LEU A 96 -10.12 1.20 -4.12
N VAL A 97 -10.84 1.81 -5.07
CA VAL A 97 -10.37 3.03 -5.76
C VAL A 97 -10.17 4.18 -4.76
N ALA A 98 -11.12 4.39 -3.84
CA ALA A 98 -11.01 5.44 -2.83
C ALA A 98 -9.83 5.21 -1.87
N ALA A 99 -9.56 3.96 -1.49
CA ALA A 99 -8.42 3.61 -0.66
C ALA A 99 -7.09 3.88 -1.38
N VAL A 100 -6.96 3.45 -2.64
CA VAL A 100 -5.78 3.69 -3.49
C VAL A 100 -5.53 5.19 -3.71
N GLN A 101 -6.58 5.99 -3.93
CA GLN A 101 -6.43 7.44 -4.10
C GLN A 101 -5.99 8.14 -2.80
N ALA A 102 -6.42 7.64 -1.64
CA ALA A 102 -6.00 8.21 -0.36
C ALA A 102 -4.48 8.05 -0.13
N VAL A 103 -3.92 6.89 -0.50
CA VAL A 103 -2.46 6.67 -0.41
C VAL A 103 -1.71 7.60 -1.35
N GLN A 104 -2.08 7.64 -2.63
CA GLN A 104 -1.41 8.50 -3.62
C GLN A 104 -1.47 9.99 -3.25
N SER A 105 -2.57 10.43 -2.65
CA SER A 105 -2.73 11.80 -2.16
C SER A 105 -1.80 12.09 -0.97
N ALA A 106 -1.65 11.13 -0.06
CA ALA A 106 -0.72 11.23 1.07
C ALA A 106 0.74 11.26 0.61
N GLU A 107 1.13 10.42 -0.35
CA GLU A 107 2.48 10.41 -0.93
C GLU A 107 2.80 11.71 -1.67
N SER A 108 1.81 12.26 -2.39
CA SER A 108 1.95 13.56 -3.06
C SER A 108 2.09 14.71 -2.06
N ALA A 109 1.39 14.64 -0.92
CA ALA A 109 1.49 15.62 0.16
C ALA A 109 2.86 15.56 0.87
N GLU A 110 3.36 14.35 1.17
CA GLU A 110 4.71 14.13 1.73
C GLU A 110 5.78 14.74 0.80
N SER A 111 5.69 14.43 -0.49
CA SER A 111 6.60 14.94 -1.52
C SER A 111 6.57 16.47 -1.66
N ALA A 112 5.43 17.11 -1.36
CA ALA A 112 5.27 18.56 -1.40
C ALA A 112 5.67 19.27 -0.09
N GLU A 113 5.64 18.56 1.04
CA GLU A 113 6.03 19.07 2.37
C GLU A 113 7.56 19.02 2.57
N GLY A 114 8.24 17.99 2.05
CA GLY A 114 9.71 17.86 2.09
C GLY A 114 10.45 19.12 1.56
N PRO A 115 10.10 19.67 0.40
CA PRO A 115 10.66 20.92 -0.13
C PRO A 115 10.31 22.15 0.70
N ARG A 116 9.13 22.19 1.34
CA ARG A 116 8.69 23.34 2.16
C ARG A 116 9.43 23.39 3.49
N ARG A 117 9.65 22.24 4.15
CA ARG A 117 10.48 22.14 5.36
C ARG A 117 11.94 22.50 5.10
N ALA A 118 12.52 21.99 4.02
CA ALA A 118 13.90 22.31 3.65
C ALA A 118 14.10 23.82 3.40
N ARG A 119 13.15 24.47 2.72
CA ARG A 119 13.21 25.90 2.38
C ARG A 119 12.89 26.84 3.56
N ALA A 120 12.24 26.36 4.62
CA ALA A 120 12.05 27.10 5.86
C ALA A 120 13.34 27.10 6.71
N ALA A 121 14.01 25.95 6.82
CA ALA A 121 15.26 25.81 7.57
C ALA A 121 16.41 26.69 7.02
N SER A 122 16.49 26.89 5.70
CA SER A 122 17.52 27.73 5.08
C SER A 122 17.33 29.24 5.30
N ARG A 123 16.13 29.69 5.71
CA ARG A 123 15.84 31.13 5.94
C ARG A 123 16.10 31.58 7.37
N SER A 124 16.24 30.65 8.30
CA SER A 124 16.49 30.93 9.72
C SER A 124 17.97 31.08 10.07
N ALA A 125 18.89 30.81 9.14
CA ALA A 125 20.35 30.83 9.35
C ALA A 125 21.04 32.09 8.77
N GLY A 126 20.28 33.12 8.39
CA GLY A 126 20.78 34.28 7.65
C GLY A 126 20.41 35.64 8.24
N THR A 127 20.37 35.78 9.56
CA THR A 127 20.27 37.06 10.29
C THR A 127 21.09 36.96 11.56
#